data_AF-A0A3M1C936-F1
#
_entry.id   AF-A0A3M1C936-F1
#
_cell.length_a   1.000
_cell.length_b   1.000
_cell.length_c   1.000
_cell.angle_alpha   90.00
_cell.angle_beta   90.00
_cell.angle_gamma   90.00
#
_symmetry.space_group_name_H-M   'P 1'
#
loop_
_entity.id
_entity.type
_entity.pdbx_description
1 polymer ?
#
loop_
_entity_poly.entity_id
_entity_poly.type
_entity_poly.pdbx_seq_one_letter_code
_entity_poly.pdbx_strand_id
1 'polypeptide(L)'
;PSVRAFFPKATHIQLKGQRGAITGQGELKKTAFDPLFSLNHTCAMFRANVNRLFRKTWCTTKKLQPLIDHLEIYMWYHNKVLLS
;
A
#
# COMPACT_ATOMS: atom_id res chain seq x y z
N PRO A 1 -20.19 -5.69 -1.57
CA PRO A 1 -20.43 -6.18 -0.19
C PRO A 1 -19.61 -5.36 0.81
N SER A 2 -20.21 -4.96 1.95
CA SER A 2 -19.48 -4.18 2.96
C SER A 2 -18.48 -5.06 3.71
N VAL A 3 -17.40 -4.47 4.24
CA VAL A 3 -16.34 -5.17 5.01
C VAL A 3 -16.93 -6.04 6.13
N ARG A 4 -18.06 -5.62 6.71
CA ARG A 4 -18.77 -6.32 7.79
C ARG A 4 -19.26 -7.71 7.40
N ALA A 5 -19.58 -7.93 6.11
CA ALA A 5 -20.06 -9.24 5.64
C ALA A 5 -18.96 -10.31 5.68
N PHE A 6 -17.71 -9.92 5.43
CA PHE A 6 -16.57 -10.83 5.41
C PHE A 6 -15.84 -10.90 6.76
N PHE A 7 -15.89 -9.83 7.55
CA PHE A 7 -15.21 -9.74 8.83
C PHE A 7 -16.18 -9.28 9.94
N PRO A 8 -17.18 -10.10 10.31
CA PRO A 8 -18.24 -9.68 11.24
C PRO A 8 -17.75 -9.41 12.66
N LYS A 9 -16.61 -10.01 13.05
CA LYS A 9 -15.99 -9.85 14.37
C LYS A 9 -14.93 -8.74 14.42
N ALA A 10 -14.58 -8.15 13.28
CA ALA A 10 -13.55 -7.12 13.23
C ALA A 10 -14.16 -5.73 13.50
N THR A 11 -13.46 -4.91 14.29
CA THR A 11 -13.83 -3.51 14.47
C THR A 11 -13.40 -2.71 13.24
N HIS A 12 -14.37 -2.14 12.53
CA HIS A 12 -14.10 -1.25 11.40
C HIS A 12 -13.92 0.18 11.89
N ILE A 13 -12.68 0.66 11.88
CA ILE A 13 -12.33 2.02 12.28
C ILE A 13 -12.27 2.90 11.03
N GLN A 14 -12.98 4.03 11.06
CA GLN A 14 -12.97 5.02 9.98
C GLN A 14 -12.31 6.29 10.46
N LEU A 15 -11.39 6.81 9.67
CA LEU A 15 -10.63 8.02 9.96
C LEU A 15 -10.85 9.02 8.84
N LYS A 16 -10.95 10.30 9.17
CA LYS A 16 -11.18 11.35 8.18
C LYS A 16 -9.93 11.49 7.32
N GLY A 17 -10.05 11.14 6.03
CA GLY A 17 -8.98 11.30 5.07
C GLY A 17 -8.55 12.75 4.95
N GLN A 18 -7.25 12.98 4.80
CA GLN A 18 -6.69 14.29 4.54
C GLN A 18 -6.43 14.46 3.05
N ARG A 19 -6.26 15.70 2.60
CA ARG A 19 -5.82 15.96 1.23
C ARG A 19 -4.30 15.96 1.22
N GLY A 20 -3.70 15.08 0.42
CA GLY A 20 -2.26 15.10 0.14
C GLY A 20 -1.76 16.48 -0.31
N ALA A 21 -0.56 16.85 0.15
CA ALA A 21 0.11 18.04 -0.36
C ALA A 21 0.66 17.78 -1.77
N ILE A 22 0.59 18.81 -2.62
CA ILE A 22 1.15 18.79 -3.99
C ILE A 22 2.68 18.88 -3.94
N THR A 23 3.22 19.51 -2.89
CA THR A 23 4.66 19.57 -2.61
C THR A 23 5.13 18.23 -2.01
N GLY A 24 6.28 17.72 -2.47
CA GLY A 24 6.70 16.32 -2.24
C GLY A 24 6.56 15.80 -0.81
N GLN A 25 6.41 14.46 -0.70
CA GLN A 25 6.07 13.68 0.50
C GLN A 25 4.58 13.62 0.90
N GLY A 26 3.67 14.18 0.10
CA GLY A 26 2.23 13.94 0.24
C GLY A 26 1.64 14.47 1.56
N GLU A 27 0.92 13.64 2.31
CA GLU A 27 0.26 14.05 3.56
C GLU A 27 1.23 14.32 4.72
N LEU A 28 2.42 13.70 4.69
CA LEU A 28 3.43 13.80 5.75
C LEU A 28 3.91 15.23 5.99
N LYS A 29 3.86 16.07 4.95
CA LYS A 29 4.31 17.46 5.05
C LYS A 29 3.24 18.40 5.63
N LYS A 30 1.99 17.95 5.69
CA LYS A 30 0.84 18.75 6.11
C LYS A 30 0.36 18.41 7.52
N THR A 31 0.54 17.17 7.95
CA THR A 31 0.12 16.69 9.27
C THR A 31 1.29 15.99 9.95
N ALA A 32 1.59 16.38 11.20
CA ALA A 32 2.68 15.77 11.96
C ALA A 32 2.39 14.32 12.39
N PHE A 33 1.11 13.94 12.49
CA PHE A 33 0.66 12.61 12.91
C PHE A 33 -0.44 12.08 11.98
N ASP A 34 -0.18 10.93 11.35
CA ASP A 34 -1.17 10.19 10.57
C ASP A 34 -1.51 8.88 11.31
N PRO A 35 -2.74 8.71 11.83
CA PRO A 35 -3.17 7.48 12.51
C PRO A 35 -3.15 6.25 11.61
N LEU A 36 -3.12 6.41 10.28
CA LEU A 36 -2.98 5.34 9.29
C LEU A 36 -1.56 5.25 8.73
N PHE A 37 -0.57 5.94 9.33
CA PHE A 37 0.78 6.05 8.78
C PHE A 37 1.40 4.68 8.46
N SER A 38 1.32 3.71 9.37
CA SER A 38 1.90 2.38 9.15
C SER A 38 1.30 1.70 7.92
N LEU A 39 -0.03 1.71 7.78
CA LEU A 39 -0.73 1.16 6.62
C LEU A 39 -0.36 1.91 5.34
N ASN A 40 -0.42 3.24 5.37
CA ASN A 40 -0.11 4.10 4.22
C ASN A 40 1.34 3.93 3.77
N HIS A 41 2.27 3.83 4.73
CA HIS A 41 3.68 3.62 4.48
C HIS A 41 3.94 2.23 3.89
N THR A 42 3.33 1.17 4.40
CA THR A 42 3.39 -0.17 3.81
C THR A 42 2.89 -0.16 2.36
N CYS A 43 1.75 0.50 2.08
CA CYS A 43 1.23 0.65 0.71
C CYS A 43 2.18 1.45 -0.20
N ALA A 44 2.80 2.51 0.33
CA ALA A 44 3.77 3.31 -0.41
C ALA A 44 5.02 2.49 -0.76
N MET A 45 5.56 1.74 0.20
CA MET A 45 6.67 0.80 0.01
C MET A 45 6.33 -0.25 -1.04
N PHE A 46 5.13 -0.82 -0.98
CA PHE A 46 4.66 -1.81 -1.94
C PHE A 46 4.63 -1.25 -3.35
N ARG A 47 4.02 -0.08 -3.54
CA ARG A 47 3.96 0.57 -4.85
C ARG A 47 5.35 0.94 -5.38
N ALA A 48 6.26 1.41 -4.51
CA ALA A 48 7.60 1.84 -4.91
C ALA A 48 8.51 0.66 -5.30
N ASN A 49 8.41 -0.47 -4.60
CA ASN A 49 9.28 -1.64 -4.83
C ASN A 49 8.75 -2.58 -5.91
N VAL A 50 7.45 -2.51 -6.24
CA VAL A 50 6.89 -3.26 -7.37
C VAL A 50 6.85 -2.33 -8.59
N ASN A 51 7.87 -2.40 -9.44
CA ASN A 51 8.02 -1.54 -10.63
C ASN A 51 6.79 -1.49 -11.54
N ARG A 52 6.02 -2.58 -11.59
CA ARG A 52 4.76 -2.70 -12.35
C ARG A 52 3.64 -1.77 -11.83
N LEU A 53 3.71 -1.36 -10.56
CA LEU A 53 2.75 -0.46 -9.90
C LEU A 53 3.19 1.00 -9.94
N PHE A 54 4.50 1.27 -9.99
CA PHE A 54 5.03 2.63 -10.06
C PHE A 54 5.11 3.20 -11.48
N ARG A 55 5.44 2.36 -12.48
CA ARG A 55 5.69 2.80 -13.87
C ARG A 55 4.49 2.55 -14.77
N LYS A 56 4.01 3.59 -15.46
CA LYS A 56 2.82 3.51 -16.32
C LYS A 56 3.05 2.85 -17.70
N THR A 57 4.25 2.99 -18.28
CA THR A 57 4.47 2.65 -19.70
C THR A 57 5.47 1.52 -19.96
N TRP A 58 6.39 1.25 -19.03
CA TRP A 58 7.52 0.34 -19.28
C TRP A 58 7.39 -1.04 -18.65
N CYS A 59 6.65 -1.16 -17.54
CA CYS A 59 6.56 -2.40 -16.76
C CYS A 59 5.13 -2.93 -16.72
N THR A 60 4.53 -3.20 -17.89
CA THR A 60 3.16 -3.71 -17.96
C THR A 60 3.07 -5.20 -17.66
N THR A 61 1.95 -5.61 -17.08
CA THR A 61 1.61 -7.02 -16.83
C THR A 61 0.70 -7.50 -17.95
N LYS A 62 1.17 -8.45 -18.76
CA LYS A 62 0.38 -9.04 -19.86
C LYS A 62 -0.30 -10.37 -19.48
N LYS A 63 0.13 -11.00 -18.39
CA LYS A 63 -0.38 -12.29 -17.88
C LYS A 63 -0.47 -12.22 -16.36
N LEU A 64 -1.42 -12.96 -15.78
CA LEU A 64 -1.66 -12.97 -14.34
C LEU A 64 -0.49 -13.59 -13.55
N GLN A 65 0.01 -14.76 -13.98
CA GLN A 65 1.01 -15.51 -13.22
C GLN A 65 2.29 -14.70 -12.91
N PRO A 66 2.93 -14.02 -13.89
CA PRO A 66 4.14 -13.24 -13.60
C PRO A 66 3.91 -12.03 -12.70
N LEU A 67 2.67 -11.57 -12.54
CA LEU A 67 2.33 -10.57 -11.53
C LEU A 67 2.29 -11.22 -10.15
N ILE A 68 1.61 -12.36 -10.01
CA ILE A 68 1.55 -13.12 -8.76
C ILE A 68 2.97 -13.42 -8.26
N ASP A 69 3.83 -13.99 -9.11
CA ASP A 69 5.20 -14.35 -8.72
C ASP A 69 5.99 -13.13 -8.20
N HIS A 70 5.84 -11.98 -8.86
CA HIS A 70 6.52 -10.74 -8.44
C HIS A 70 5.97 -10.19 -7.12
N LEU A 71 4.65 -10.31 -6.90
CA LEU A 71 3.99 -9.91 -5.66
C LEU A 71 4.43 -10.81 -4.49
N GLU A 72 4.52 -12.12 -4.70
CA GLU A 72 4.96 -13.08 -3.68
C GLU A 72 6.39 -12.82 -3.23
N ILE A 73 7.31 -12.54 -4.16
CA ILE A 73 8.69 -12.16 -3.85
C ILE A 73 8.72 -10.92 -2.95
N TYR A 74 7.96 -9.87 -3.31
CA TYR A 74 7.88 -8.66 -2.48
C TYR A 74 7.28 -8.96 -1.10
N MET A 75 6.18 -9.72 -1.03
CA MET A 75 5.51 -10.07 0.23
C MET A 75 6.45 -10.81 1.18
N TRP A 76 7.18 -11.79 0.67
CA TRP A 76 8.17 -12.52 1.45
C TRP A 76 9.24 -11.59 2.01
N TYR A 77 9.86 -10.77 1.14
CA TYR A 77 10.91 -9.83 1.54
C TYR A 77 10.42 -8.79 2.57
N HIS A 78 9.24 -8.19 2.32
CA HIS A 78 8.66 -7.21 3.23
C HIS A 78 8.42 -7.79 4.61
N ASN A 79 7.83 -9.00 4.68
CA ASN A 79 7.48 -9.64 5.94
C ASN A 79 8.70 -10.20 6.70
N LYS A 80 9.74 -10.65 5.98
CA LYS A 80 10.90 -11.34 6.59
C LYS A 80 12.14 -10.48 6.80
N VAL A 81 12.24 -9.36 6.10
CA VAL A 81 13.44 -8.51 6.14
C VAL A 81 13.12 -7.09 6.56
N LEU A 82 11.99 -6.51 6.11
CA LEU A 82 11.66 -5.11 6.43
C LEU A 82 10.88 -4.94 7.74
N LEU A 83 10.08 -5.94 8.13
CA LEU A 83 9.25 -5.92 9.34
C LEU A 83 9.78 -6.79 10.50
N SER A 84 10.84 -7.56 10.25
CA SER A 84 11.50 -8.41 11.25
C SER A 84 12.60 -7.64 11.98
#